data_AF-A0A956HC23-F1
#
_entry.id   AF-A0A956HC23-F1
#
_cell.length_a   1.000
_cell.length_b   1.000
_cell.length_c   1.000
_cell.angle_alpha   90.00
_cell.angle_beta   90.00
_cell.angle_gamma   90.00
#
_symmetry.space_group_name_H-M   'P 1'
#
loop_
_entity.id
_entity.type
_entity.pdbx_description
1 polymer ?
#
loop_
_entity_poly.entity_id
_entity_poly.type
_entity_poly.pdbx_seq_one_letter_code
_entity_poly.pdbx_strand_id
1 'polypeptide(L)'
;SDGHKGRPGAEGPGAGQFGIYGGLTCVLAEALTRPSVFAALRARRCYGTTGARVDLDFTVNGQPMGAAIQAEGEVAVRATVRGAAPIEALELYRGRDRLARARPPAFDRCSDSRRVRLTWGGARIRGRGRRAVWDGVVEVAGARVTRVEPHAFDSPADGVDAWSHDQVTFRSRTTGDLDGLDLWLDQARRGRITLRTGLGELAVDLEALTADGHAREFGGLDLRARITRYPEAPRDLALSLAHTVALAPGEAAALYVKAIQSDGHMAWSSPIYVNGAAASASRDSGRLDG
;
A
#
# COMPACT_ATOMS: atom_id res chain seq x y z
N SER A 1 6.07 -13.71 -6.88
CA SER A 1 5.32 -14.65 -6.02
C SER A 1 5.07 -15.92 -6.80
N ASP A 2 5.27 -17.11 -6.24
CA ASP A 2 4.84 -18.38 -6.82
C ASP A 2 3.74 -19.03 -5.97
N GLY A 3 2.86 -19.79 -6.62
CA GLY A 3 1.95 -20.68 -5.93
C GLY A 3 2.61 -22.02 -5.59
N HIS A 4 1.92 -22.86 -4.83
CA HIS A 4 2.30 -24.27 -4.59
C HIS A 4 2.46 -25.11 -5.88
N LYS A 5 2.12 -24.53 -7.04
CA LYS A 5 2.28 -25.10 -8.38
C LYS A 5 3.57 -24.64 -9.09
N GLY A 6 4.42 -23.86 -8.43
CA GLY A 6 5.69 -23.37 -8.98
C GLY A 6 5.52 -22.46 -10.20
N ARG A 7 4.51 -21.58 -10.19
CA ARG A 7 4.19 -20.66 -11.30
C ARG A 7 4.43 -19.21 -10.88
N PRO A 8 5.66 -18.67 -11.01
CA PRO A 8 5.95 -17.28 -10.67
C PRO A 8 5.11 -16.29 -11.49
N GLY A 9 4.33 -15.44 -10.82
CA GLY A 9 3.56 -14.35 -11.45
C GLY A 9 2.41 -14.79 -12.37
N ALA A 10 2.08 -16.09 -12.40
CA ALA A 10 1.03 -16.67 -13.25
C ALA A 10 0.06 -17.51 -12.43
N GLU A 11 -0.39 -16.95 -11.31
CA GLU A 11 -1.45 -17.52 -10.46
C GLU A 11 -2.64 -16.57 -10.50
N GLY A 12 -3.75 -17.02 -11.08
CA GLY A 12 -5.05 -16.38 -10.96
C GLY A 12 -5.90 -17.11 -9.92
N PRO A 13 -7.03 -16.52 -9.50
CA PRO A 13 -7.98 -17.18 -8.62
C PRO A 13 -8.42 -18.51 -9.24
N GLY A 14 -8.04 -19.64 -8.61
CA GLY A 14 -8.46 -20.97 -9.01
C GLY A 14 -9.88 -21.31 -8.53
N ALA A 15 -10.31 -22.55 -8.76
CA ALA A 15 -11.66 -23.04 -8.43
C ALA A 15 -11.96 -23.25 -6.93
N GLY A 16 -11.19 -22.71 -5.98
CA GLY A 16 -11.55 -22.84 -4.58
C GLY A 16 -10.44 -22.57 -3.56
N GLN A 17 -10.79 -21.74 -2.58
CA GLN A 17 -10.14 -21.53 -1.27
C GLN A 17 -8.70 -20.99 -1.23
N PHE A 18 -7.91 -21.15 -2.30
CA PHE A 18 -6.51 -20.70 -2.35
C PHE A 18 -6.23 -20.03 -3.70
N GLY A 19 -5.97 -18.72 -3.68
CA GLY A 19 -5.51 -17.98 -4.86
C GLY A 19 -6.04 -16.55 -4.86
N ILE A 20 -5.15 -15.59 -4.61
CA ILE A 20 -5.26 -14.20 -5.06
C ILE A 20 -4.36 -14.05 -6.27
N TYR A 21 -4.55 -12.99 -7.06
CA TYR A 21 -3.67 -12.72 -8.18
C TYR A 21 -2.20 -12.60 -7.71
N GLY A 22 -1.31 -13.37 -8.35
CA GLY A 22 0.08 -13.47 -7.93
C GLY A 22 0.85 -12.16 -8.16
N GLY A 23 1.60 -11.73 -7.15
CA GLY A 23 2.49 -10.58 -7.29
C GLY A 23 3.64 -10.80 -8.30
N LEU A 24 4.04 -9.73 -9.00
CA LEU A 24 5.18 -9.72 -9.91
C LEU A 24 6.45 -9.27 -9.19
N THR A 25 7.60 -9.67 -9.73
CA THR A 25 8.91 -9.18 -9.30
C THR A 25 9.59 -8.52 -10.47
N CYS A 26 10.05 -7.28 -10.27
CA CYS A 26 10.96 -6.62 -11.19
C CYS A 26 12.39 -6.84 -10.73
N VAL A 27 13.28 -7.17 -11.67
CA VAL A 27 14.72 -7.31 -11.41
C VAL A 27 15.45 -6.26 -12.25
N LEU A 28 16.17 -5.38 -11.58
CA LEU A 28 16.92 -4.28 -12.18
C LEU A 28 18.29 -4.80 -12.64
N ALA A 29 18.30 -5.54 -13.74
CA ALA A 29 19.50 -6.10 -14.35
C ALA A 29 20.02 -5.20 -15.48
N GLU A 30 21.35 -5.07 -15.58
CA GLU A 30 22.01 -4.28 -16.64
C GLU A 30 21.78 -4.86 -18.04
N ALA A 31 21.54 -6.18 -18.14
CA ALA A 31 21.25 -6.87 -19.39
C ALA A 31 20.27 -8.03 -19.15
N LEU A 32 19.51 -8.39 -20.18
CA LEU A 32 18.62 -9.55 -20.18
C LEU A 32 19.40 -10.86 -20.39
N THR A 33 20.31 -11.14 -19.46
CA THR A 33 21.10 -12.38 -19.43
C THR A 33 20.96 -13.04 -18.07
N ARG A 34 21.08 -14.37 -18.03
CA ARG A 34 21.04 -15.10 -16.76
C ARG A 34 22.09 -14.58 -15.76
N PRO A 35 23.38 -14.40 -16.11
CA PRO A 35 24.36 -13.84 -15.19
C PRO A 35 23.95 -12.47 -14.61
N SER A 36 23.49 -11.55 -15.45
CA SER A 36 23.07 -10.20 -15.03
C SER A 36 21.86 -10.23 -14.10
N VAL A 37 20.86 -11.07 -14.39
CA VAL A 37 19.69 -11.25 -13.51
C VAL A 37 20.10 -11.80 -12.14
N PHE A 38 20.96 -12.81 -12.10
CA PHE A 38 21.45 -13.37 -10.84
C PHE A 38 22.33 -12.38 -10.06
N ALA A 39 23.14 -11.56 -10.74
CA ALA A 39 23.92 -10.51 -10.10
C ALA A 39 23.02 -9.44 -9.46
N ALA A 40 22.00 -8.97 -10.18
CA ALA A 40 21.02 -8.02 -9.66
C ALA A 40 20.27 -8.57 -8.43
N LEU A 41 19.80 -9.82 -8.49
CA LEU A 41 19.13 -10.47 -7.36
C LEU A 41 20.06 -10.61 -6.14
N ARG A 42 21.32 -11.04 -6.33
CA ARG A 42 22.32 -11.11 -5.24
C ARG A 42 22.58 -9.75 -4.60
N ALA A 43 22.56 -8.69 -5.40
CA ALA A 43 22.68 -7.31 -4.95
C ALA A 43 21.34 -6.69 -4.47
N ARG A 44 20.26 -7.48 -4.37
CA ARG A 44 18.90 -7.04 -3.97
C ARG A 44 18.35 -5.91 -4.85
N ARG A 45 18.72 -5.88 -6.13
CA ARG A 45 18.26 -4.89 -7.12
C ARG A 45 16.93 -5.36 -7.70
N CYS A 46 15.90 -5.36 -6.87
CA CYS A 46 14.57 -5.80 -7.25
C CYS A 46 13.48 -5.13 -6.43
N TYR A 47 12.25 -5.17 -6.94
CA TYR A 47 11.06 -4.75 -6.21
C TYR A 47 9.90 -5.69 -6.51
N GLY A 48 8.94 -5.75 -5.58
CA GLY A 48 7.74 -6.58 -5.71
C GLY A 48 6.51 -5.73 -6.01
N THR A 49 5.56 -6.27 -6.75
CA THR A 49 4.23 -5.69 -6.96
C THR A 49 3.14 -6.69 -6.58
N THR A 50 1.93 -6.22 -6.32
CA THR A 50 0.74 -7.09 -6.15
C THR A 50 0.14 -7.56 -7.48
N GLY A 51 0.87 -7.44 -8.59
CA GLY A 51 0.41 -7.92 -9.90
C GLY A 51 0.47 -6.87 -11.02
N ALA A 52 0.45 -5.59 -10.67
CA ALA A 52 0.56 -4.52 -11.65
C ALA A 52 1.99 -4.39 -12.19
N ARG A 53 2.11 -3.99 -13.46
CA ARG A 53 3.37 -3.62 -14.11
C ARG A 53 3.71 -2.17 -13.76
N VAL A 54 4.24 -1.98 -12.56
CA VAL A 54 4.69 -0.69 -12.03
C VAL A 54 6.17 -0.49 -12.35
N ASP A 55 6.55 0.69 -12.80
CA ASP A 55 7.94 1.16 -12.88
C ASP A 55 8.26 1.97 -11.61
N LEU A 56 9.23 1.50 -10.82
CA LEU A 56 9.59 2.08 -9.53
C LEU A 56 11.10 2.26 -9.45
N ASP A 57 11.53 3.50 -9.24
CA ASP A 57 12.92 3.87 -8.97
C ASP A 57 13.06 4.45 -7.56
N PHE A 58 14.15 4.10 -6.88
CA PHE A 58 14.43 4.53 -5.52
C PHE A 58 15.94 4.58 -5.27
N THR A 59 16.41 5.73 -4.79
CA THR A 59 17.81 5.97 -4.46
C THR A 59 17.96 6.68 -3.11
N VAL A 60 19.07 6.42 -2.44
CA VAL A 60 19.55 7.14 -1.26
C VAL A 60 20.98 7.58 -1.54
N ASN A 61 21.27 8.88 -1.49
CA ASN A 61 22.54 9.47 -1.91
C ASN A 61 23.00 8.97 -3.32
N GLY A 62 22.05 8.82 -4.24
CA GLY A 62 22.29 8.32 -5.60
C GLY A 62 22.54 6.81 -5.70
N GLN A 63 22.60 6.08 -4.59
CA GLN A 63 22.77 4.62 -4.59
C GLN A 63 21.40 3.95 -4.75
N PRO A 64 21.27 2.93 -5.63
CA PRO A 64 19.97 2.34 -5.96
C PRO A 64 19.41 1.44 -4.86
N MET A 65 18.12 1.09 -4.96
CA MET A 65 17.44 0.12 -4.09
C MET A 65 18.21 -1.20 -3.94
N GLY A 66 18.35 -1.73 -2.73
CA GLY A 66 19.14 -2.94 -2.42
C GLY A 66 20.56 -2.67 -1.90
N ALA A 67 21.04 -1.42 -1.97
CA ALA A 67 22.40 -1.05 -1.61
C ALA A 67 22.61 -1.15 -0.10
N ALA A 68 23.87 -1.34 0.31
CA ALA A 68 24.32 -1.09 1.66
C ALA A 68 25.35 0.05 1.59
N ILE A 69 25.08 1.15 2.29
CA ILE A 69 25.89 2.38 2.25
C ILE A 69 26.33 2.77 3.66
N GLN A 70 27.44 3.50 3.74
CA GLN A 70 27.88 4.17 4.96
C GLN A 70 27.50 5.64 4.85
N ALA A 71 26.81 6.19 5.84
CA ALA A 71 26.47 7.60 5.89
C ALA A 71 26.21 8.06 7.32
N GLU A 72 26.50 9.33 7.60
CA GLU A 72 26.21 9.99 8.87
C GLU A 72 25.43 11.28 8.61
N GLY A 73 24.74 11.76 9.64
CA GLY A 73 23.93 12.98 9.53
C GLY A 73 22.74 12.77 8.60
N GLU A 74 22.68 13.51 7.51
CA GLU A 74 21.54 13.51 6.60
C GLU A 74 21.80 12.71 5.31
N VAL A 75 20.81 11.94 4.89
CA VAL A 75 20.81 11.28 3.58
C VAL A 75 19.68 11.80 2.70
N ALA A 76 20.00 12.02 1.43
CA ALA A 76 19.04 12.48 0.43
C ALA A 76 18.34 11.27 -0.21
N VAL A 77 17.02 11.25 -0.10
CA VAL A 77 16.15 10.24 -0.68
C VAL A 77 15.48 10.77 -1.94
N ARG A 78 15.47 9.96 -3.00
CA ARG A 78 14.65 10.20 -4.19
C ARG A 78 13.92 8.92 -4.59
N ALA A 79 12.65 9.05 -4.95
CA ALA A 79 11.87 7.97 -5.52
C ALA A 79 10.93 8.49 -6.60
N THR A 80 10.72 7.68 -7.63
CA THR A 80 9.74 7.95 -8.69
C THR A 80 8.97 6.69 -9.01
N VAL A 81 7.69 6.82 -9.32
CA VAL A 81 6.83 5.72 -9.72
C VAL A 81 6.02 6.07 -10.96
N ARG A 82 5.84 5.11 -11.86
CA ARG A 82 4.83 5.12 -12.92
C ARG A 82 3.97 3.87 -12.83
N GLY A 83 2.66 4.08 -12.74
CA GLY A 83 1.66 3.03 -12.56
C GLY A 83 1.02 2.58 -13.87
N ALA A 84 0.42 1.40 -13.83
CA ALA A 84 -0.57 0.95 -14.81
C ALA A 84 -1.97 1.55 -14.53
N ALA A 85 -2.17 2.09 -13.33
CA ALA A 85 -3.34 2.84 -12.90
C ALA A 85 -2.89 4.13 -12.17
N PRO A 86 -3.79 5.12 -11.98
CA PRO A 86 -3.45 6.36 -11.27
C PRO A 86 -2.80 6.09 -9.90
N ILE A 87 -1.77 6.83 -9.55
CA ILE A 87 -1.05 6.71 -8.29
C ILE A 87 -1.85 7.40 -7.18
N GLU A 88 -2.14 6.68 -6.10
CA GLU A 88 -2.70 7.26 -4.89
C GLU A 88 -1.60 7.87 -4.03
N ALA A 89 -0.51 7.14 -3.81
CA ALA A 89 0.57 7.58 -2.93
C ALA A 89 1.91 6.93 -3.28
N LEU A 90 2.97 7.67 -2.95
CA LEU A 90 4.34 7.16 -2.83
C LEU A 90 4.84 7.47 -1.42
N GLU A 91 5.14 6.44 -0.65
CA GLU A 91 5.45 6.52 0.78
C GLU A 91 6.88 6.05 1.04
N LEU A 92 7.60 6.80 1.88
CA LEU A 92 8.95 6.47 2.36
C LEU A 92 8.87 5.91 3.79
N TYR A 93 9.57 4.81 4.03
CA TYR A 93 9.62 4.12 5.30
C TYR A 93 11.04 3.98 5.83
N ARG A 94 11.17 4.01 7.16
CA ARG A 94 12.30 3.50 7.95
C ARG A 94 11.77 2.36 8.82
N GLY A 95 12.15 1.12 8.51
CA GLY A 95 11.61 -0.04 9.22
C GLY A 95 10.08 -0.09 9.16
N ARG A 96 9.39 0.15 10.28
CA ARG A 96 7.91 0.19 10.34
C ARG A 96 7.33 1.61 10.27
N ASP A 97 8.17 2.62 10.38
CA ASP A 97 7.75 4.01 10.52
C ASP A 97 7.71 4.67 9.14
N ARG A 98 6.58 5.30 8.81
CA ARG A 98 6.44 6.09 7.59
C ARG A 98 7.00 7.49 7.83
N LEU A 99 8.06 7.85 7.12
CA LEU A 99 8.73 9.14 7.23
C LEU A 99 8.08 10.21 6.35
N ALA A 100 7.65 9.85 5.14
CA ALA A 100 7.06 10.78 4.19
C ALA A 100 6.00 10.11 3.32
N ARG A 101 5.08 10.92 2.79
CA ARG A 101 4.05 10.52 1.83
C ARG A 101 3.87 11.63 0.81
N ALA A 102 4.08 11.30 -0.47
CA ALA A 102 3.67 12.12 -1.59
C ALA A 102 2.34 11.58 -2.13
N ARG A 103 1.45 12.47 -2.58
CA ARG A 103 0.21 12.12 -3.28
C ARG A 103 -0.10 13.15 -4.36
N PRO A 104 -0.92 12.81 -5.37
CA PRO A 104 -1.43 13.82 -6.29
C PRO A 104 -2.37 14.82 -5.58
N PRO A 105 -2.37 16.10 -5.99
CA PRO A 105 -3.21 17.15 -5.37
C PRO A 105 -4.72 16.87 -5.38
N ALA A 106 -5.20 15.97 -6.26
CA ALA A 106 -6.61 15.57 -6.28
C ALA A 106 -7.05 14.92 -4.96
N PHE A 107 -6.15 14.20 -4.29
CA PHE A 107 -6.44 13.54 -3.01
C PHE A 107 -6.50 14.49 -1.83
N ASP A 108 -5.91 15.68 -1.94
CA ASP A 108 -5.98 16.72 -0.91
C ASP A 108 -7.19 17.65 -1.12
N ARG A 109 -7.74 17.67 -2.35
CA ARG A 109 -8.87 18.51 -2.76
C ARG A 109 -10.17 17.74 -2.95
N CYS A 110 -10.32 16.59 -2.30
CA CYS A 110 -11.51 15.72 -2.44
C CYS A 110 -12.53 15.87 -1.30
N SER A 111 -12.44 16.91 -0.47
CA SER A 111 -13.34 17.07 0.68
C SER A 111 -14.81 17.20 0.28
N ASP A 112 -15.10 17.81 -0.88
CA ASP A 112 -16.44 17.90 -1.48
C ASP A 112 -16.73 16.80 -2.52
N SER A 113 -15.89 15.77 -2.61
CA SER A 113 -16.12 14.66 -3.52
C SER A 113 -17.38 13.88 -3.12
N ARG A 114 -18.20 13.54 -4.12
CA ARG A 114 -19.35 12.66 -3.95
C ARG A 114 -18.96 11.18 -4.06
N ARG A 115 -17.71 10.91 -4.45
CA ARG A 115 -17.14 9.57 -4.38
C ARG A 115 -16.57 9.31 -2.99
N VAL A 116 -17.02 8.22 -2.41
CA VAL A 116 -16.49 7.66 -1.17
C VAL A 116 -15.96 6.26 -1.44
N ARG A 117 -14.82 5.94 -0.84
CA ARG A 117 -14.24 4.61 -0.90
C ARG A 117 -14.40 3.93 0.45
N LEU A 118 -15.01 2.75 0.44
CA LEU A 118 -15.02 1.82 1.55
C LEU A 118 -13.96 0.77 1.26
N THR A 119 -13.00 0.59 2.15
CA THR A 119 -12.03 -0.51 2.07
C THR A 119 -12.09 -1.35 3.33
N TRP A 120 -11.77 -2.63 3.18
CA TRP A 120 -11.60 -3.56 4.28
C TRP A 120 -10.52 -4.58 3.93
N GLY A 121 -9.88 -5.16 4.93
CA GLY A 121 -8.71 -6.00 4.69
C GLY A 121 -8.27 -6.80 5.89
N GLY A 122 -7.15 -7.48 5.71
CA GLY A 122 -6.48 -8.23 6.78
C GLY A 122 -6.90 -9.69 6.84
N ALA A 123 -6.50 -10.36 7.92
CA ALA A 123 -6.70 -11.80 8.12
C ALA A 123 -7.04 -12.13 9.57
N ARG A 124 -7.71 -13.26 9.81
CA ARG A 124 -8.06 -13.69 11.17
C ARG A 124 -6.84 -14.08 11.99
N ILE A 125 -5.92 -14.85 11.41
CA ILE A 125 -4.76 -15.46 12.06
C ILE A 125 -3.61 -15.66 11.07
N ARG A 126 -2.41 -16.01 11.57
CA ARG A 126 -1.29 -16.43 10.70
C ARG A 126 -1.53 -17.87 10.22
N GLY A 127 -1.03 -18.21 9.03
CA GLY A 127 -1.02 -19.61 8.56
C GLY A 127 -2.37 -20.12 8.05
N ARG A 128 -2.69 -21.40 8.25
CA ARG A 128 -3.94 -21.99 7.71
C ARG A 128 -5.17 -21.48 8.47
N GLY A 129 -6.30 -21.32 7.79
CA GLY A 129 -7.53 -20.78 8.40
C GLY A 129 -7.58 -19.26 8.53
N ARG A 130 -6.63 -18.54 7.92
CA ARG A 130 -6.48 -17.08 8.00
C ARG A 130 -7.62 -16.26 7.37
N ARG A 131 -8.45 -16.87 6.52
CA ARG A 131 -9.47 -16.17 5.72
C ARG A 131 -10.49 -15.46 6.62
N ALA A 132 -10.71 -14.18 6.36
CA ALA A 132 -11.81 -13.39 6.91
C ALA A 132 -12.98 -13.37 5.93
N VAL A 133 -14.20 -13.32 6.45
CA VAL A 133 -15.42 -13.21 5.65
C VAL A 133 -16.02 -11.85 5.96
N TRP A 134 -16.10 -11.00 4.94
CA TRP A 134 -16.59 -9.63 5.02
C TRP A 134 -17.98 -9.45 4.42
N ASP A 135 -18.58 -10.53 3.88
CA ASP A 135 -19.95 -10.57 3.37
C ASP A 135 -20.88 -9.69 4.22
N GLY A 136 -21.58 -8.78 3.56
CA GLY A 136 -22.20 -7.67 4.26
C GLY A 136 -23.00 -6.72 3.40
N VAL A 137 -23.40 -5.62 4.04
CA VAL A 137 -24.26 -4.60 3.47
C VAL A 137 -23.69 -3.22 3.78
N VAL A 138 -23.68 -2.33 2.80
CA VAL A 138 -23.50 -0.89 2.99
C VAL A 138 -24.86 -0.22 2.89
N GLU A 139 -25.25 0.53 3.91
CA GLU A 139 -26.47 1.33 3.94
C GLU A 139 -26.13 2.82 3.85
N VAL A 140 -26.95 3.56 3.11
CA VAL A 140 -26.81 5.00 2.90
C VAL A 140 -28.12 5.69 3.26
N ALA A 141 -28.11 6.48 4.33
CA ALA A 141 -29.25 7.25 4.79
C ALA A 141 -29.05 8.75 4.51
N GLY A 142 -30.06 9.44 4.00
CA GLY A 142 -29.97 10.90 3.73
C GLY A 142 -29.11 11.30 2.51
N ALA A 143 -28.69 10.33 1.71
CA ALA A 143 -28.07 10.50 0.39
C ALA A 143 -28.53 9.35 -0.52
N ARG A 144 -28.28 9.45 -1.82
CA ARG A 144 -28.59 8.38 -2.79
C ARG A 144 -27.32 7.89 -3.48
N VAL A 145 -27.13 6.57 -3.51
CA VAL A 145 -26.13 5.89 -4.33
C VAL A 145 -26.54 6.02 -5.80
N THR A 146 -25.65 6.55 -6.62
CA THR A 146 -25.85 6.70 -8.07
C THR A 146 -24.97 5.75 -8.87
N ARG A 147 -23.88 5.24 -8.29
CA ARG A 147 -22.96 4.28 -8.90
C ARG A 147 -22.24 3.50 -7.81
N VAL A 148 -21.97 2.23 -8.09
CA VAL A 148 -21.15 1.35 -7.27
C VAL A 148 -20.09 0.72 -8.16
N GLU A 149 -18.84 0.70 -7.70
CA GLU A 149 -17.78 -0.06 -8.35
C GLU A 149 -17.00 -0.91 -7.34
N PRO A 150 -16.74 -2.19 -7.65
CA PRO A 150 -15.77 -3.01 -6.91
C PRO A 150 -14.39 -2.37 -6.87
N HIS A 151 -13.69 -2.53 -5.76
CA HIS A 151 -12.31 -2.13 -5.59
C HIS A 151 -11.48 -3.32 -5.11
N ALA A 152 -10.41 -3.64 -5.84
CA ALA A 152 -9.41 -4.65 -5.48
C ALA A 152 -9.93 -6.11 -5.30
N PHE A 153 -11.14 -6.44 -5.77
CA PHE A 153 -11.63 -7.82 -5.73
C PHE A 153 -10.81 -8.74 -6.64
N ASP A 154 -10.12 -9.70 -6.04
CA ASP A 154 -9.19 -10.61 -6.73
C ASP A 154 -9.82 -11.95 -7.15
N SER A 155 -11.08 -12.19 -6.78
CA SER A 155 -11.76 -13.47 -6.95
C SER A 155 -13.15 -13.30 -7.57
N PRO A 156 -13.56 -14.16 -8.52
CA PRO A 156 -14.93 -14.19 -9.04
C PRO A 156 -15.99 -14.52 -7.98
N ALA A 157 -15.58 -15.01 -6.80
CA ALA A 157 -16.48 -15.29 -5.68
C ALA A 157 -16.80 -14.06 -4.84
N ASP A 158 -16.11 -12.95 -5.10
CA ASP A 158 -16.28 -11.67 -4.43
C ASP A 158 -16.91 -10.68 -5.43
N GLY A 159 -17.79 -9.80 -4.95
CA GLY A 159 -18.64 -9.02 -5.84
C GLY A 159 -19.76 -8.29 -5.13
N VAL A 160 -20.36 -7.35 -5.85
CA VAL A 160 -21.65 -6.74 -5.50
C VAL A 160 -22.74 -7.68 -5.98
N ASP A 161 -23.61 -8.13 -5.07
CA ASP A 161 -24.73 -9.00 -5.41
C ASP A 161 -25.93 -8.20 -5.92
N ALA A 162 -26.23 -7.09 -5.25
CA ALA A 162 -27.31 -6.19 -5.60
C ALA A 162 -27.08 -4.81 -4.98
N TRP A 163 -27.66 -3.77 -5.58
CA TRP A 163 -27.69 -2.44 -4.98
C TRP A 163 -28.94 -1.65 -5.40
N SER A 164 -29.33 -0.73 -4.53
CA SER A 164 -30.40 0.26 -4.69
C SER A 164 -29.82 1.65 -4.43
N HIS A 165 -30.66 2.68 -4.41
CA HIS A 165 -30.24 4.03 -4.09
C HIS A 165 -29.78 4.20 -2.63
N ASP A 166 -30.07 3.26 -1.72
CA ASP A 166 -29.82 3.37 -0.28
C ASP A 166 -29.11 2.15 0.32
N GLN A 167 -28.86 1.10 -0.48
CA GLN A 167 -28.25 -0.12 0.00
C GLN A 167 -27.37 -0.81 -1.06
N VAL A 168 -26.27 -1.42 -0.63
CA VAL A 168 -25.38 -2.24 -1.46
C VAL A 168 -25.06 -3.53 -0.71
N THR A 169 -25.41 -4.68 -1.26
CA THR A 169 -25.09 -6.01 -0.71
C THR A 169 -23.92 -6.62 -1.47
N PHE A 170 -22.97 -7.20 -0.74
CA PHE A 170 -21.73 -7.71 -1.34
C PHE A 170 -21.21 -8.97 -0.63
N ARG A 171 -20.36 -9.70 -1.35
CA ARG A 171 -19.55 -10.82 -0.85
C ARG A 171 -18.08 -10.47 -1.00
N SER A 172 -17.28 -10.75 0.02
CA SER A 172 -15.84 -10.51 -0.01
C SER A 172 -15.10 -11.33 1.05
N ARG A 173 -13.91 -11.82 0.70
CA ARG A 173 -13.08 -12.64 1.58
C ARG A 173 -11.62 -12.25 1.45
N THR A 174 -11.03 -11.82 2.55
CA THR A 174 -9.62 -11.42 2.57
C THR A 174 -8.76 -12.46 3.29
N THR A 175 -7.50 -12.56 2.88
CA THR A 175 -6.46 -13.41 3.47
C THR A 175 -5.21 -12.65 3.89
N GLY A 176 -5.34 -11.33 4.02
CA GLY A 176 -4.27 -10.36 4.30
C GLY A 176 -4.23 -9.22 3.26
N ASP A 177 -4.88 -9.44 2.12
CA ASP A 177 -5.18 -8.47 1.07
C ASP A 177 -6.25 -7.44 1.50
N LEU A 178 -6.52 -6.50 0.59
CA LEU A 178 -7.44 -5.38 0.74
C LEU A 178 -8.50 -5.47 -0.36
N ASP A 179 -9.75 -5.37 0.04
CA ASP A 179 -10.93 -5.32 -0.81
C ASP A 179 -11.70 -4.01 -0.54
N GLY A 180 -12.65 -3.67 -1.40
CA GLY A 180 -13.51 -2.53 -1.16
C GLY A 180 -14.58 -2.26 -2.19
N LEU A 181 -15.26 -1.13 -2.00
CA LEU A 181 -16.25 -0.56 -2.90
C LEU A 181 -16.03 0.95 -3.01
N ASP A 182 -16.15 1.46 -4.22
CA ASP A 182 -16.38 2.88 -4.46
C ASP A 182 -17.87 3.13 -4.63
N LEU A 183 -18.41 4.09 -3.89
CA LEU A 183 -19.77 4.59 -4.06
C LEU A 183 -19.72 6.03 -4.56
N TRP A 184 -20.49 6.34 -5.60
CA TRP A 184 -20.80 7.73 -5.95
C TRP A 184 -22.17 8.05 -5.43
N LEU A 185 -22.27 9.19 -4.77
CA LEU A 185 -23.50 9.69 -4.18
C LEU A 185 -24.05 10.87 -4.99
N ASP A 186 -25.33 11.17 -4.81
CA ASP A 186 -25.96 12.36 -5.38
C ASP A 186 -25.46 13.67 -4.75
N GLN A 187 -24.95 13.61 -3.51
CA GLN A 187 -24.35 14.74 -2.81
C GLN A 187 -23.23 14.30 -1.86
N ALA A 188 -22.37 15.25 -1.48
CA ALA A 188 -21.18 14.95 -0.70
C ALA A 188 -21.42 14.95 0.81
N ARG A 189 -22.04 15.99 1.37
CA ARG A 189 -21.89 16.36 2.80
C ARG A 189 -22.95 15.81 3.75
N ARG A 190 -24.17 15.54 3.28
CA ARG A 190 -25.30 15.16 4.14
C ARG A 190 -25.47 13.65 4.19
N GLY A 191 -26.08 13.13 5.24
CA GLY A 191 -26.38 11.71 5.35
C GLY A 191 -25.26 10.89 5.97
N ARG A 192 -25.49 9.58 6.06
CA ARG A 192 -24.69 8.63 6.83
C ARG A 192 -24.45 7.37 6.02
N ILE A 193 -23.24 6.84 6.11
CA ILE A 193 -22.86 5.55 5.54
C ILE A 193 -22.61 4.58 6.68
N THR A 194 -23.18 3.39 6.57
CA THR A 194 -23.01 2.30 7.54
C THR A 194 -22.58 1.03 6.80
N LEU A 195 -21.38 0.54 7.06
CA LEU A 195 -20.91 -0.78 6.65
C LEU A 195 -21.23 -1.79 7.76
N ARG A 196 -21.99 -2.84 7.45
CA ARG A 196 -22.31 -3.96 8.36
C ARG A 196 -21.82 -5.28 7.80
N THR A 197 -21.06 -6.01 8.60
CA THR A 197 -20.59 -7.36 8.27
C THR A 197 -20.73 -8.27 9.49
N GLY A 198 -20.49 -9.57 9.30
CA GLY A 198 -20.40 -10.52 10.42
C GLY A 198 -19.27 -10.22 11.42
N LEU A 199 -18.30 -9.36 11.07
CA LEU A 199 -17.20 -8.96 11.94
C LEU A 199 -17.54 -7.72 12.80
N GLY A 200 -18.52 -6.92 12.36
CA GLY A 200 -18.99 -5.74 13.08
C GLY A 200 -19.46 -4.62 12.15
N GLU A 201 -19.58 -3.43 12.72
CA GLU A 201 -20.13 -2.25 12.04
C GLU A 201 -19.11 -1.09 11.97
N LEU A 202 -19.08 -0.36 10.87
CA LEU A 202 -18.37 0.93 10.74
C LEU A 202 -19.36 1.95 10.17
N ALA A 203 -19.61 3.03 10.88
CA ALA A 203 -20.56 4.05 10.45
C ALA A 203 -19.96 5.45 10.57
N VAL A 204 -20.25 6.32 9.60
CA VAL A 204 -19.77 7.69 9.59
C VAL A 204 -20.80 8.62 8.96
N ASP A 205 -21.01 9.78 9.57
CA ASP A 205 -21.75 10.88 8.96
C ASP A 205 -20.87 11.56 7.92
N LEU A 206 -21.43 11.83 6.74
CA LEU A 206 -20.68 12.36 5.60
C LEU A 206 -20.06 13.74 5.86
N GLU A 207 -20.65 14.51 6.77
CA GLU A 207 -20.14 15.81 7.20
C GLU A 207 -18.89 15.67 8.07
N ALA A 208 -18.82 14.62 8.89
CA ALA A 208 -17.70 14.32 9.79
C ALA A 208 -16.53 13.62 9.09
N LEU A 209 -16.69 13.22 7.82
CA LEU A 209 -15.68 12.49 7.07
C LEU A 209 -14.51 13.40 6.67
N THR A 210 -13.41 13.31 7.41
CA THR A 210 -12.19 14.09 7.19
C THR A 210 -11.35 13.54 6.02
N ALA A 211 -10.25 14.24 5.68
CA ALA A 211 -9.28 13.78 4.69
C ALA A 211 -8.59 12.46 5.05
N ASP A 212 -8.44 12.17 6.35
CA ASP A 212 -7.94 10.89 6.84
C ASP A 212 -9.01 9.79 6.77
N GLY A 213 -10.28 10.16 6.67
CA GLY A 213 -11.42 9.26 6.72
C GLY A 213 -11.66 8.65 8.09
N HIS A 214 -12.55 7.68 8.13
CA HIS A 214 -13.00 7.03 9.36
C HIS A 214 -12.73 5.53 9.30
N ALA A 215 -12.08 4.97 10.31
CA ALA A 215 -11.66 3.58 10.31
C ALA A 215 -11.99 2.89 11.64
N ARG A 216 -12.16 1.57 11.57
CA ARG A 216 -12.32 0.70 12.72
C ARG A 216 -11.52 -0.58 12.55
N GLU A 217 -10.91 -1.01 13.65
CA GLU A 217 -10.24 -2.31 13.76
C GLU A 217 -11.20 -3.35 14.37
N PHE A 218 -11.05 -4.59 13.91
CA PHE A 218 -11.88 -5.74 14.27
C PHE A 218 -11.02 -6.90 14.84
N GLY A 219 -9.76 -6.61 15.20
CA GLY A 219 -8.80 -7.57 15.76
C GLY A 219 -8.05 -8.38 14.69
N GLY A 220 -7.66 -9.60 15.04
CA GLY A 220 -6.90 -10.48 14.15
C GLY A 220 -5.56 -9.88 13.71
N LEU A 221 -5.20 -10.13 12.45
CA LEU A 221 -4.05 -9.53 11.76
C LEU A 221 -4.55 -8.42 10.85
N ASP A 222 -4.61 -7.21 11.40
CA ASP A 222 -5.01 -5.99 10.69
C ASP A 222 -6.41 -6.13 10.04
N LEU A 223 -7.35 -6.82 10.73
CA LEU A 223 -8.74 -6.76 10.30
C LEU A 223 -9.25 -5.36 10.55
N ARG A 224 -9.45 -4.63 9.46
CA ARG A 224 -9.75 -3.21 9.51
C ARG A 224 -10.68 -2.87 8.36
N ALA A 225 -11.61 -1.96 8.62
CA ALA A 225 -12.36 -1.27 7.58
C ALA A 225 -12.12 0.24 7.68
N ARG A 226 -12.25 0.93 6.55
CA ARG A 226 -12.11 2.38 6.43
C ARG A 226 -13.10 2.92 5.41
N ILE A 227 -13.68 4.08 5.71
CA ILE A 227 -14.45 4.90 4.77
C ILE A 227 -13.64 6.18 4.54
N THR A 228 -13.40 6.57 3.31
CA THR A 228 -12.68 7.81 2.95
C THR A 228 -13.39 8.57 1.85
N ARG A 229 -13.22 9.90 1.83
CA ARG A 229 -13.44 10.69 0.61
C ARG A 229 -12.40 10.29 -0.42
N TYR A 230 -12.83 10.14 -1.67
CA TYR A 230 -11.94 9.74 -2.74
C TYR A 230 -12.09 10.67 -3.95
N PRO A 231 -11.03 11.00 -4.70
CA PRO A 231 -11.16 11.85 -5.89
C PRO A 231 -12.15 11.27 -6.91
N GLU A 232 -12.97 12.14 -7.50
CA GLU A 232 -13.97 11.74 -8.50
C GLU A 232 -13.34 11.01 -9.69
N ALA A 233 -12.20 11.53 -10.18
CA ALA A 233 -11.47 10.97 -11.31
C ALA A 233 -9.94 11.18 -11.14
N PRO A 234 -9.24 10.32 -10.38
CA PRO A 234 -7.78 10.36 -10.32
C PRO A 234 -7.19 10.01 -11.70
N ARG A 235 -6.12 10.69 -12.11
CA ARG A 235 -5.52 10.55 -13.46
C ARG A 235 -4.00 10.48 -13.46
N ASP A 236 -3.35 10.90 -12.39
CA ASP A 236 -1.89 11.00 -12.31
C ASP A 236 -1.26 9.61 -12.32
N LEU A 237 -0.69 9.20 -13.46
CA LEU A 237 -0.02 7.90 -13.59
C LEU A 237 1.43 7.91 -13.07
N ALA A 238 1.95 9.07 -12.71
CA ALA A 238 3.33 9.23 -12.24
C ALA A 238 3.38 10.10 -11.00
N LEU A 239 4.30 9.78 -10.09
CA LEU A 239 4.54 10.55 -8.88
C LEU A 239 6.03 10.50 -8.50
N SER A 240 6.49 11.53 -7.80
CA SER A 240 7.86 11.61 -7.30
C SER A 240 7.86 12.05 -5.84
N LEU A 241 8.86 11.58 -5.10
CA LEU A 241 9.10 11.92 -3.71
C LEU A 241 10.58 12.25 -3.54
N ALA A 242 10.86 13.40 -2.93
CA ALA A 242 12.18 13.79 -2.47
C ALA A 242 12.09 14.08 -0.97
N HIS A 243 13.04 13.57 -0.18
CA HIS A 243 13.04 13.74 1.26
C HIS A 243 14.45 13.69 1.82
N THR A 244 14.70 14.39 2.92
CA THR A 244 15.95 14.30 3.66
C THR A 244 15.70 13.52 4.94
N VAL A 245 16.50 12.48 5.17
CA VAL A 245 16.38 11.61 6.33
C VAL A 245 17.56 11.86 7.26
N ALA A 246 17.30 12.36 8.46
CA ALA A 246 18.30 12.51 9.50
C ALA A 246 18.56 11.18 10.22
N LEU A 247 19.81 10.79 10.34
CA LEU A 247 20.29 9.58 11.00
C LEU A 247 20.89 9.94 12.35
N ALA A 248 20.56 9.16 13.38
CA ALA A 248 21.26 9.25 14.65
C ALA A 248 22.70 8.72 14.51
N PRO A 249 23.65 9.20 15.33
CA PRO A 249 25.02 8.68 15.33
C PRO A 249 25.05 7.15 15.52
N GLY A 250 25.74 6.44 14.62
CA GLY A 250 25.83 4.98 14.62
C GLY A 250 24.53 4.24 14.27
N GLU A 251 23.48 4.93 13.80
CA GLU A 251 22.20 4.29 13.44
C GLU A 251 22.35 3.35 12.25
N ALA A 252 21.80 2.14 12.38
CA ALA A 252 21.52 1.27 11.24
C ALA A 252 20.06 1.43 10.82
N ALA A 253 19.83 1.92 9.60
CA ALA A 253 18.50 2.19 9.06
C ALA A 253 18.24 1.37 7.79
N ALA A 254 17.03 0.82 7.66
CA ALA A 254 16.54 0.23 6.42
C ALA A 254 15.47 1.15 5.82
N LEU A 255 15.83 1.84 4.74
CA LEU A 255 14.94 2.76 4.03
C LEU A 255 14.34 2.06 2.82
N TYR A 256 13.03 2.16 2.62
CA TYR A 256 12.36 1.61 1.44
C TYR A 256 11.13 2.43 1.10
N VAL A 257 10.63 2.28 -0.12
CA VAL A 257 9.42 2.96 -0.58
C VAL A 257 8.31 1.98 -0.92
N LYS A 258 7.07 2.46 -0.73
CA LYS A 258 5.84 1.79 -1.14
C LYS A 258 5.07 2.72 -2.06
N ALA A 259 4.69 2.23 -3.23
CA ALA A 259 3.73 2.90 -4.10
C ALA A 259 2.35 2.22 -3.99
N ILE A 260 1.30 3.03 -4.04
CA ILE A 260 -0.09 2.60 -3.99
C ILE A 260 -0.81 3.19 -5.20
N GLN A 261 -1.46 2.35 -6.00
CA GLN A 261 -2.31 2.76 -7.10
C GLN A 261 -3.78 2.84 -6.66
N SER A 262 -4.58 3.62 -7.38
CA SER A 262 -6.00 3.81 -7.10
C SER A 262 -6.85 2.57 -7.31
N ASP A 263 -6.34 1.55 -8.01
CA ASP A 263 -6.98 0.25 -8.22
C ASP A 263 -6.68 -0.75 -7.08
N GLY A 264 -5.88 -0.36 -6.09
CA GLY A 264 -5.53 -1.18 -4.93
C GLY A 264 -4.21 -1.93 -5.09
N HIS A 265 -3.64 -1.98 -6.29
CA HIS A 265 -2.34 -2.58 -6.49
C HIS A 265 -1.21 -1.71 -5.92
N MET A 266 -0.16 -2.38 -5.45
CA MET A 266 0.95 -1.76 -4.75
C MET A 266 2.29 -2.26 -5.29
N ALA A 267 3.34 -1.49 -5.03
CA ALA A 267 4.74 -1.88 -5.27
C ALA A 267 5.62 -1.53 -4.06
N TRP A 268 6.61 -2.37 -3.76
CA TRP A 268 7.58 -2.17 -2.67
C TRP A 268 8.99 -2.36 -3.17
N SER A 269 9.84 -1.36 -2.96
CA SER A 269 11.26 -1.46 -3.29
C SER A 269 11.98 -2.43 -2.37
N SER A 270 13.09 -3.01 -2.83
CA SER A 270 14.09 -3.51 -1.88
C SER A 270 14.59 -2.38 -0.98
N PRO A 271 14.92 -2.65 0.29
CA PRO A 271 15.49 -1.63 1.16
C PRO A 271 16.89 -1.21 0.71
N ILE A 272 17.24 0.05 1.00
CA ILE A 272 18.61 0.52 1.09
C ILE A 272 18.99 0.52 2.56
N TYR A 273 20.05 -0.20 2.89
CA TYR A 273 20.61 -0.27 4.23
C TYR A 273 21.64 0.84 4.41
N VAL A 274 21.42 1.70 5.38
CA VAL A 274 22.35 2.75 5.77
C VAL A 274 22.94 2.37 7.11
N ASN A 275 24.25 2.27 7.18
CA ASN A 275 24.96 2.04 8.42
C ASN A 275 25.68 3.34 8.81
N GLY A 276 25.40 3.84 10.01
CA GLY A 276 26.20 4.90 10.62
C GLY A 276 27.61 4.40 10.89
N ALA A 277 28.62 5.23 10.61
CA ALA A 277 29.96 4.90 11.08
C ALA A 277 29.98 5.02 12.61
N ALA A 278 30.72 4.12 13.27
CA ALA A 278 30.91 4.20 14.70
C ALA A 278 31.68 5.48 15.00
N ALA A 279 31.22 6.27 15.97
CA ALA A 279 31.97 7.41 16.47
C ALA A 279 33.40 6.93 16.77
N SER A 280 34.38 7.45 16.06
CA SER A 280 35.77 7.10 16.31
C SER A 280 36.07 7.50 17.75
N ALA A 281 36.21 6.53 18.65
CA ALA A 281 36.78 6.79 19.96
C ALA A 281 38.15 7.39 19.72
N SER A 282 38.30 8.68 20.00
CA SER A 282 39.60 9.34 20.05
C SER A 282 40.43 8.56 21.06
N ARG A 283 41.32 7.70 20.57
CA ARG A 283 42.42 7.19 21.38
C ARG A 283 43.34 8.37 21.58
N ASP A 284 43.04 9.15 22.60
CA ASP A 284 43.98 10.08 23.18
C ASP A 284 45.10 9.23 23.78
N SER A 285 46.13 8.97 22.97
CA SER A 285 47.37 8.39 23.45
C SER A 285 48.10 9.47 24.23
N GLY A 286 47.64 9.68 25.48
CA GLY A 286 48.38 10.43 26.47
C GLY A 286 49.73 9.77 26.68
N ARG A 287 50.76 10.33 26.01
CA ARG A 287 52.14 10.21 26.45
C ARG A 287 52.21 10.80 27.86
N LEU A 288 52.37 9.95 28.86
CA LEU A 288 52.97 10.35 30.12
C LEU A 288 54.47 10.08 29.98
N ASP A 289 55.20 11.14 29.60
CA ASP A 289 56.60 11.29 29.95
C ASP A 289 56.64 11.73 31.42
N GLY A 290 57.39 11.01 32.26
CA GLY A 290 57.59 11.33 33.69
C GLY A 290 57.96 10.13 34.53
#